data_AF-A0A1V5IX36-F1
#
_entry.id   AF-A0A1V5IX36-F1
#
_cell.length_a   1.000
_cell.length_b   1.000
_cell.length_c   1.000
_cell.angle_alpha   90.00
_cell.angle_beta   90.00
_cell.angle_gamma   90.00
#
_symmetry.space_group_name_H-M   'P 1'
#
loop_
_entity.id
_entity.type
_entity.pdbx_description
1 polymer ?
#
loop_
_entity_poly.entity_id
_entity_poly.type
_entity_poly.pdbx_seq_one_letter_code
_entity_poly.pdbx_strand_id
1 'polypeptide(L)' 'MLRNTKPNLRILHPLPRVNEIAQDVDSNPKAYYFQQAKNGIYVREALICNALNLL' A
#
# COMPACT_ATOMS: atom_id res chain seq x y z
N MET A 1 18.44 2.90 -2.82
CA MET A 1 17.89 1.60 -3.30
C MET A 1 17.27 1.61 -4.72
N LEU A 2 16.63 2.67 -5.21
CA LEU A 2 15.69 2.54 -6.36
C LEU A 2 16.15 3.11 -7.72
N ARG A 3 17.44 3.43 -7.90
CA ARG A 3 17.94 4.19 -9.08
C ARG A 3 17.72 3.47 -10.43
N ASN A 4 17.83 2.14 -10.49
CA ASN A 4 17.73 1.37 -11.74
C ASN A 4 16.40 0.62 -11.86
N THR A 5 15.30 1.24 -11.43
CA THR A 5 13.97 0.63 -11.47
C THR A 5 13.08 1.33 -12.49
N LYS A 6 12.12 0.59 -13.08
CA LYS A 6 11.17 1.16 -14.05
C LYS A 6 10.49 2.42 -13.48
N PRO A 7 10.24 3.46 -14.28
CA PRO A 7 9.63 4.70 -13.81
C PRO A 7 8.27 4.48 -13.14
N ASN A 8 7.50 3.49 -13.60
CA ASN A 8 6.17 3.15 -13.11
C ASN A 8 6.15 2.05 -12.02
N LEU A 9 7.31 1.61 -11.52
CA LEU A 9 7.37 0.64 -10.42
C LEU A 9 6.68 1.21 -9.17
N ARG A 10 5.84 0.38 -8.52
CA ARG A 10 5.24 0.66 -7.21
C ARG A 10 5.62 -0.44 -6.23
N ILE A 11 6.00 -0.06 -5.02
CA ILE A 11 6.40 -0.98 -3.95
C ILE A 11 5.24 -1.11 -2.96
N LEU A 12 4.83 -2.34 -2.71
CA LEU A 12 3.78 -2.71 -1.76
C LEU A 12 4.41 -3.47 -0.58
N HIS A 13 3.73 -3.42 0.57
CA HIS A 13 4.12 -4.12 1.78
C HIS A 13 2.90 -4.23 2.70
N PRO A 14 2.57 -5.44 3.23
CA PRO A 14 1.39 -5.62 4.07
C PRO A 14 1.50 -4.94 5.44
N LEU A 15 2.71 -4.62 5.88
CA LEU A 15 3.05 -4.06 7.21
C LEU A 15 2.70 -5.03 8.37
N PRO A 16 3.28 -4.85 9.57
CA PRO A 16 4.37 -3.93 9.89
C PRO A 16 5.65 -4.33 9.13
N ARG A 17 6.56 -3.36 8.93
CA ARG A 17 7.89 -3.65 8.42
C ARG A 17 8.92 -3.65 9.53
N VAL A 18 9.99 -4.44 9.39
CA VAL A 18 11.06 -4.52 10.39
C VAL A 18 12.34 -3.84 9.88
N ASN A 19 12.99 -4.41 8.88
CA ASN A 19 14.26 -3.92 8.33
C ASN A 19 14.39 -4.16 6.80
N GLU A 20 13.39 -4.79 6.20
CA GLU A 20 13.33 -5.14 4.79
C GLU A 20 13.11 -3.92 3.86
N ILE A 21 12.61 -2.81 4.38
CA ILE A 21 12.47 -1.53 3.66
C ILE A 21 13.00 -0.42 4.56
N ALA A 22 14.09 0.23 4.12
CA ALA A 22 14.66 1.37 4.83
C ALA A 22 13.69 2.57 4.85
N GLN A 23 13.70 3.35 5.92
CA GLN A 23 12.78 4.48 6.11
C GLN A 23 12.98 5.60 5.06
N ASP A 24 14.18 5.76 4.50
CA ASP A 24 14.46 6.73 3.43
C ASP A 24 13.62 6.48 2.16
N VAL A 25 13.18 5.23 1.95
CA VAL A 25 12.30 4.84 0.86
C VAL A 25 10.91 5.48 0.96
N ASP A 26 10.45 5.89 2.14
CA ASP A 26 9.10 6.46 2.34
C ASP A 26 8.87 7.74 1.54
N SER A 27 9.91 8.56 1.40
CA SER A 27 9.85 9.79 0.61
C SER A 27 9.88 9.54 -0.90
N ASN A 28 10.18 8.31 -1.33
CA ASN A 28 10.24 7.98 -2.74
C ASN A 28 8.82 7.86 -3.30
N PRO A 29 8.50 8.47 -4.46
CA PRO A 29 7.16 8.37 -5.06
C PRO A 29 6.75 6.94 -5.43
N LYS A 30 7.69 5.98 -5.45
CA LYS A 30 7.43 4.57 -5.70
C LYS A 30 6.96 3.80 -4.47
N ALA A 31 7.08 4.35 -3.25
CA ALA A 31 6.57 3.75 -2.03
C ALA A 31 5.03 3.86 -1.98
N TYR A 32 4.35 2.71 -2.03
CA TYR A 32 2.89 2.66 -2.17
C TYR A 32 2.19 1.91 -1.03
N TYR A 33 2.93 1.35 -0.08
CA TYR A 33 2.40 0.59 1.07
C TYR A 33 1.48 1.41 1.99
N PHE A 34 1.66 2.73 2.11
CA PHE A 34 0.71 3.57 2.83
C PHE A 34 -0.61 3.77 2.06
N GLN A 35 -0.52 3.97 0.74
CA GLN A 35 -1.71 4.02 -0.11
C GLN A 35 -2.43 2.66 -0.12
N GLN A 36 -1.71 1.55 -0.10
CA GLN A 36 -2.24 0.20 0.06
C GLN A 36 -3.03 0.05 1.37
N ALA A 37 -2.47 0.49 2.50
CA ALA A 37 -3.16 0.45 3.79
C ALA A 37 -4.46 1.27 3.77
N LYS A 38 -4.42 2.47 3.18
CA LYS A 38 -5.62 3.31 2.96
C LYS A 38 -6.65 2.61 2.06
N ASN A 39 -6.22 1.98 0.97
CA ASN A 39 -7.10 1.23 0.09
C ASN A 39 -7.80 0.07 0.82
N GLY A 40 -7.15 -0.52 1.83
CA GLY A 40 -7.75 -1.53 2.69
C GLY A 40 -8.95 -1.04 3.50
N ILE A 41 -9.11 0.27 3.75
CA ILE A 41 -10.32 0.82 4.39
C ILE A 41 -11.49 0.70 3.43
N TYR A 42 -11.36 1.24 2.22
CA TYR A 42 -12.43 1.24 1.22
C TYR A 42 -12.86 -0.18 0.81
N VAL A 43 -11.90 -1.10 0.68
CA VAL A 43 -12.22 -2.51 0.39
C VAL A 43 -13.02 -3.13 1.54
N ARG A 44 -12.65 -2.88 2.79
CA ARG A 44 -13.39 -3.39 3.95
C ARG A 44 -14.78 -2.78 4.06
N GLU A 45 -14.92 -1.48 3.83
CA GLU A 45 -16.23 -0.81 3.77
C GLU A 45 -17.14 -1.46 2.71
N ALA A 46 -16.64 -1.64 1.49
CA ALA A 46 -17.39 -2.30 0.42
C ALA A 46 -17.77 -3.75 0.78
N LEU A 47 -16.84 -4.52 1.37
CA LEU A 47 -17.12 -5.88 1.82
C LEU A 47 -18.19 -5.93 2.91
N ILE A 48 -18.15 -5.00 3.87
CA ILE A 48 -19.15 -4.91 4.95
C ILE A 48 -20.52 -4.54 4.36
N CYS A 49 -20.59 -3.53 3.48
CA CYS A 49 -21.85 -3.15 2.84
C CYS A 49 -22.42 -4.31 2.02
N ASN A 50 -21.59 -5.04 1.28
CA ASN A 50 -22.02 -6.24 0.55
C ASN A 50 -22.53 -7.33 1.48
N ALA A 51 -21.82 -7.62 2.58
CA ALA A 51 -22.21 -8.64 3.55
C ALA A 51 -23.55 -8.31 4.26
N LEU A 52 -23.90 -7.03 4.38
CA LEU A 52 -25.14 -6.56 4.98
C LEU A 52 -26.25 -6.26 3.96
N ASN A 53 -26.06 -6.56 2.67
CA ASN A 53 -26.97 -6.21 1.56
C ASN A 53 -27.33 -4.71 1.50
N LEU A 54 -26.31 -3.85 1.63
CA LEU A 54 -26.43 -2.38 1.54
C LEU A 54 -25.90 -1.81 0.21
N LEU A 55 -25.45 -2.67 -0.70
CA LEU A 55 -24.99 -2.33 -2.06
C LEU A 55 -25.99 -2.83 -3.11
#